data_AF-A0A925WUZ0-F1
#
_entry.id   AF-A0A925WUZ0-F1
#
_cell.length_a   1.000
_cell.length_b   1.000
_cell.length_c   1.000
_cell.angle_alpha   90.00
_cell.angle_beta   90.00
_cell.angle_gamma   90.00
#
_symmetry.space_group_name_H-M   'P 1'
#
loop_
_entity.id
_entity.type
_entity.pdbx_description
1 polymer ?
#
loop_
_entity_poly.entity_id
_entity_poly.type
_entity_poly.pdbx_seq_one_letter_code
_entity_poly.pdbx_strand_id
1 'polypeptide(L)'
;YAIQALESCWMTANQIEAARIAMTRKIRRGGKIWIRVFPDKSYTKKPAETRMGSGKGAPEGWVAVVKPGRILFEMKGVNEELAKEAMRLAQHKLPIATRFISRKDQEMANVPSAQAVAAAEAEVSETTTETASEE
;
A
#
# COMPACT_ATOMS: atom_id res chain seq x y z
N TYR A 1 -9.83 7.91 -3.33
CA TYR A 1 -9.78 6.44 -3.44
C TYR A 1 -8.34 6.01 -3.56
N ALA A 2 -8.00 4.81 -3.09
CA ALA A 2 -6.63 4.33 -3.07
C ALA A 2 -6.56 2.81 -3.28
N ILE A 3 -5.38 2.34 -3.70
CA ILE A 3 -5.00 0.92 -3.68
C ILE A 3 -3.95 0.72 -2.59
N GLN A 4 -4.20 -0.23 -1.69
CA GLN A 4 -3.28 -0.66 -0.66
C GLN A 4 -2.71 -2.04 -0.96
N ALA A 5 -1.43 -2.24 -0.69
CA ALA A 5 -0.78 -3.55 -0.75
C ALA A 5 -1.18 -4.42 0.45
N LEU A 6 -1.57 -5.68 0.19
CA LEU A 6 -1.79 -6.68 1.25
C LEU A 6 -0.52 -7.50 1.53
N GLU A 7 0.35 -7.62 0.54
CA GLU A 7 1.56 -8.45 0.61
C GLU A 7 2.83 -7.62 0.40
N SER A 8 3.96 -8.16 0.83
CA SER A 8 5.28 -7.61 0.55
C SER A 8 5.79 -8.07 -0.81
N CYS A 9 6.33 -7.16 -1.62
CA CYS A 9 7.03 -7.54 -2.85
C CYS A 9 8.06 -6.48 -3.28
N TRP A 10 8.90 -6.86 -4.24
CA TRP A 10 9.67 -5.91 -5.04
C TRP A 10 8.91 -5.62 -6.33
N MET A 11 8.48 -4.37 -6.49
CA MET A 11 7.78 -3.91 -7.69
C MET A 11 8.75 -3.24 -8.65
N THR A 12 8.71 -3.64 -9.91
CA THR A 12 9.53 -3.02 -10.97
C THR A 12 8.89 -1.72 -11.46
N ALA A 13 9.71 -0.83 -12.02
CA ALA A 13 9.23 0.40 -12.67
C ALA A 13 8.17 0.12 -13.75
N ASN A 14 8.35 -0.96 -14.53
CA ASN A 14 7.43 -1.35 -15.61
C ASN A 14 6.05 -1.75 -15.07
N GLN A 15 5.97 -2.42 -13.93
CA GLN A 15 4.69 -2.79 -13.30
C GLN A 15 3.95 -1.56 -12.78
N ILE A 16 4.67 -0.63 -12.14
CA ILE A 16 4.11 0.65 -11.66
C ILE A 16 3.53 1.42 -12.84
N GLU A 17 4.27 1.50 -13.96
CA GLU A 17 3.86 2.21 -15.15
C GLU A 17 2.69 1.51 -15.87
N ALA A 18 2.69 0.18 -15.96
CA ALA A 18 1.59 -0.59 -16.52
C ALA A 18 0.28 -0.36 -15.75
N ALA A 19 0.36 -0.33 -14.41
CA ALA A 19 -0.79 -0.01 -13.55
C ALA A 19 -1.28 1.44 -13.78
N ARG A 20 -0.36 2.41 -13.88
CA ARG A 20 -0.68 3.82 -14.18
C ARG A 20 -1.39 3.98 -15.52
N ILE A 21 -0.88 3.32 -16.57
CA ILE A 21 -1.48 3.36 -17.90
C ILE A 21 -2.87 2.74 -17.87
N ALA A 22 -3.07 1.61 -17.19
CA ALA A 22 -4.37 0.97 -17.07
C ALA A 22 -5.42 1.89 -16.43
N MET A 23 -5.05 2.58 -15.34
CA MET A 23 -5.94 3.57 -14.70
C MET A 23 -6.23 4.75 -15.62
N THR A 24 -5.19 5.37 -16.20
CA THR A 24 -5.34 6.53 -17.08
C THR A 24 -6.23 6.22 -18.28
N ARG A 25 -6.10 5.04 -18.89
CA ARG A 25 -6.94 4.60 -20.02
C ARG A 25 -8.42 4.50 -19.65
N LYS A 26 -8.74 4.03 -18.44
CA LYS A 26 -10.14 3.89 -18.00
C LYS A 26 -10.76 5.24 -17.67
N ILE A 27 -10.00 6.17 -17.10
CA ILE A 27 -10.48 7.47 -16.64
C ILE A 27 -10.45 8.54 -17.74
N ARG A 28 -9.66 8.31 -18.81
CA ARG A 28 -9.48 9.21 -19.96
C ARG A 28 -8.91 10.58 -19.56
N ARG A 29 -9.77 11.59 -19.36
CA ARG A 29 -9.41 12.96 -18.95
C ARG A 29 -9.98 13.36 -17.58
N GLY A 30 -10.67 12.45 -16.90
CA GLY A 30 -11.21 12.69 -15.57
C GLY A 30 -10.14 12.57 -14.47
N GLY A 31 -10.30 13.33 -13.39
CA GLY A 31 -9.57 13.11 -12.14
C GLY A 31 -8.05 13.31 -12.17
N LYS A 32 -7.46 13.09 -11.00
CA LYS A 32 -6.02 13.14 -10.75
C LYS A 32 -5.59 11.82 -10.13
N ILE A 33 -4.45 11.31 -10.59
CA ILE A 33 -3.82 10.08 -10.10
C ILE A 33 -2.49 10.46 -9.47
N TRP A 34 -2.23 9.94 -8.27
CA TRP A 34 -0.94 10.05 -7.62
C TRP A 34 -0.31 8.67 -7.48
N ILE A 35 0.98 8.62 -7.74
CA ILE A 35 1.80 7.43 -7.53
C ILE A 35 2.54 7.64 -6.21
N ARG A 36 2.30 6.77 -5.24
CA ARG A 36 2.88 6.88 -3.88
C ARG A 36 4.17 6.08 -3.71
N VAL A 37 4.52 5.29 -4.71
CA VAL A 37 5.65 4.37 -4.71
C VAL A 37 6.58 4.71 -5.86
N PHE A 38 7.88 4.79 -5.57
CA PHE A 38 8.91 5.13 -6.54
C PHE A 38 9.99 4.04 -6.53
N PRO A 39 10.54 3.62 -7.68
CA PRO A 39 11.61 2.64 -7.74
C PRO A 39 12.95 3.29 -7.39
N ASP A 40 13.27 3.31 -6.10
CA ASP A 40 14.45 3.95 -5.53
C ASP A 40 15.61 2.97 -5.24
N LYS A 41 15.36 1.66 -5.29
CA LYS A 41 16.38 0.65 -5.00
C LYS A 41 16.90 0.00 -6.27
N SER A 42 18.19 0.15 -6.56
CA SER A 42 18.83 -0.58 -7.66
C SER A 42 19.05 -2.05 -7.30
N TYR A 43 18.96 -2.93 -8.29
CA TYR A 43 19.32 -4.34 -8.15
C TYR A 43 20.27 -4.78 -9.27
N THR A 44 21.17 -5.70 -8.94
CA THR A 44 22.21 -6.20 -9.84
C THR A 44 21.89 -7.64 -10.23
N LYS A 45 22.12 -8.00 -11.49
CA LYS A 45 21.98 -9.38 -11.97
C LYS A 45 23.20 -9.76 -12.80
N LYS A 46 23.65 -11.00 -12.65
CA LYS A 46 24.65 -11.57 -13.55
C LYS A 46 23.96 -12.18 -14.77
N PRO A 47 24.50 -11.99 -15.98
CA PRO A 47 24.00 -12.68 -17.16
C PRO A 47 24.02 -14.19 -16.97
N ALA A 48 22.99 -14.87 -17.46
CA ALA A 48 22.85 -16.32 -17.34
C ALA A 48 23.98 -17.10 -18.06
N GLU A 49 24.66 -16.46 -18.99
CA GLU A 49 25.77 -17.01 -19.77
C GLU A 49 27.08 -17.12 -18.96
N THR A 50 27.16 -16.48 -17.80
CA THR A 50 28.38 -16.44 -16.97
C THR A 50 28.35 -17.47 -15.85
N ARG A 51 29.52 -18.05 -15.54
CA ARG A 51 29.68 -18.96 -14.39
C ARG A 51 29.56 -18.21 -13.06
N MET A 52 29.21 -18.94 -12.00
CA MET A 52 29.20 -18.42 -10.64
C MET A 52 30.61 -18.00 -10.20
N GLY A 53 30.74 -16.90 -9.47
CA GLY A 53 32.03 -16.29 -9.08
C GLY A 53 32.34 -14.96 -9.80
N SER A 54 33.55 -14.43 -9.67
CA SER A 54 34.03 -13.21 -10.36
C SER A 54 33.34 -11.88 -9.98
N GLY A 55 32.95 -11.68 -8.71
CA GLY A 55 32.47 -10.39 -8.20
C GLY A 55 30.96 -10.17 -8.31
N LYS A 56 30.48 -8.91 -8.16
CA LYS A 56 29.06 -8.55 -8.27
C LYS A 56 28.73 -8.15 -9.71
N GLY A 57 27.53 -8.48 -10.18
CA GLY A 57 27.07 -8.10 -11.53
C GLY A 57 26.78 -6.59 -11.66
N ALA A 58 26.58 -6.13 -12.89
CA ALA A 58 26.15 -4.77 -13.16
C ALA A 58 24.70 -4.52 -12.66
N PRO A 59 24.34 -3.27 -12.29
CA PRO A 59 22.94 -2.91 -12.04
C PRO A 59 22.08 -3.15 -13.28
N GLU A 60 21.02 -3.94 -13.15
CA GLU A 60 20.08 -4.26 -14.24
C GLU A 60 18.89 -3.30 -14.25
N GLY A 61 18.42 -2.88 -13.07
CA GLY A 61 17.28 -2.00 -12.97
C GLY A 61 16.98 -1.50 -11.57
N TRP A 62 15.80 -0.91 -11.43
CA TRP A 62 15.30 -0.32 -10.20
C TRP A 62 13.98 -0.96 -9.77
N VAL A 63 13.86 -1.22 -8.47
CA VAL A 63 12.70 -1.79 -7.82
C VAL A 63 12.26 -0.90 -6.68
N ALA A 64 10.96 -0.91 -6.40
CA ALA A 64 10.38 -0.32 -5.22
C ALA A 64 10.12 -1.42 -4.19
N VAL A 65 10.56 -1.21 -2.95
CA VAL A 65 10.29 -2.14 -1.85
C VAL A 65 8.93 -1.81 -1.24
N VAL A 66 7.97 -2.71 -1.44
CA VAL A 66 6.60 -2.54 -0.93
C VAL A 66 6.40 -3.39 0.31
N LYS A 67 5.87 -2.77 1.36
CA LYS A 67 5.44 -3.45 2.60
C LYS A 67 3.90 -3.57 2.63
N PRO A 68 3.35 -4.59 3.32
CA PRO A 68 1.93 -4.69 3.58
C PRO A 68 1.38 -3.40 4.23
N GLY A 69 0.16 -3.01 3.88
CA GLY A 69 -0.49 -1.79 4.37
C GLY A 69 -0.07 -0.51 3.64
N ARG A 70 0.96 -0.55 2.77
CA ARG A 70 1.40 0.63 2.01
C ARG A 70 0.39 1.00 0.91
N ILE A 71 0.10 2.28 0.79
CA ILE A 71 -0.71 2.82 -0.31
C ILE A 71 0.18 2.94 -1.56
N LEU A 72 -0.27 2.37 -2.67
CA LEU A 72 0.44 2.35 -3.95
C LEU A 72 0.03 3.49 -4.87
N PHE A 73 -1.28 3.67 -5.03
CA PHE A 73 -1.88 4.67 -5.90
C PHE A 73 -3.04 5.36 -5.21
N GLU A 74 -3.19 6.65 -5.50
CA GLU A 74 -4.31 7.46 -5.04
C GLU A 74 -5.02 8.11 -6.23
N MET A 75 -6.31 8.36 -6.07
CA MET A 75 -7.17 8.90 -7.10
C MET A 75 -8.24 9.83 -6.50
N LYS A 76 -8.43 10.97 -7.15
CA LYS A 76 -9.42 12.00 -6.77
C LYS A 76 -10.13 12.54 -7.99
N GLY A 77 -11.39 12.98 -7.83
CA GLY A 77 -12.15 13.68 -8.87
C GLY A 77 -12.81 12.75 -9.89
N VAL A 78 -13.22 11.56 -9.46
CA VAL A 78 -13.94 10.56 -10.27
C VAL A 78 -15.10 9.96 -9.47
N ASN A 79 -16.13 9.47 -10.17
CA ASN A 79 -17.23 8.72 -9.56
C ASN A 79 -16.71 7.39 -8.96
N GLU A 80 -17.37 6.87 -7.94
CA GLU A 80 -16.95 5.66 -7.21
C GLU A 80 -16.94 4.42 -8.12
N GLU A 81 -17.96 4.24 -8.96
CA GLU A 81 -18.05 3.10 -9.89
C GLU A 81 -16.88 3.09 -10.87
N LEU A 82 -16.59 4.26 -11.46
CA LEU A 82 -15.46 4.42 -12.37
C LEU A 82 -14.12 4.19 -11.66
N ALA A 83 -14.00 4.66 -10.40
CA ALA A 83 -12.82 4.43 -9.58
C ALA A 83 -12.62 2.94 -9.28
N LYS A 84 -13.67 2.22 -8.88
CA LYS A 84 -13.63 0.78 -8.62
C LYS A 84 -13.19 0.00 -9.85
N GLU A 85 -13.75 0.29 -11.01
CA GLU A 85 -13.36 -0.38 -12.26
C GLU A 85 -11.92 -0.06 -12.67
N ALA A 86 -11.51 1.21 -12.61
CA ALA A 86 -10.15 1.63 -12.95
C ALA A 86 -9.12 0.99 -12.02
N MET A 87 -9.42 0.97 -10.71
CA MET A 87 -8.55 0.33 -9.72
C MET A 87 -8.53 -1.18 -9.94
N ARG A 88 -9.64 -1.86 -10.23
CA ARG A 88 -9.66 -3.31 -10.54
C ARG A 88 -8.73 -3.66 -11.70
N LEU A 89 -8.74 -2.87 -12.77
CA LEU A 89 -7.85 -3.07 -13.91
C LEU A 89 -6.37 -2.86 -13.54
N ALA A 90 -6.09 -1.92 -12.64
CA ALA A 90 -4.74 -1.69 -12.12
C ALA A 90 -4.26 -2.86 -11.26
N GLN A 91 -5.13 -3.45 -10.42
CA GLN A 91 -4.80 -4.59 -9.57
C GLN A 91 -4.29 -5.78 -10.40
N HIS A 92 -4.89 -6.04 -11.56
CA HIS A 92 -4.44 -7.10 -12.48
C HIS A 92 -3.07 -6.84 -13.13
N LYS A 93 -2.48 -5.65 -12.97
CA LYS A 93 -1.12 -5.33 -13.43
C LYS A 93 -0.07 -5.45 -12.34
N LEU A 94 -0.51 -5.58 -11.08
CA LEU A 94 0.38 -5.67 -9.94
C LEU A 94 0.70 -7.13 -9.64
N PRO A 95 1.92 -7.42 -9.16
CA PRO A 95 2.34 -8.79 -8.84
C PRO A 95 1.84 -9.28 -7.47
N ILE A 96 1.04 -8.49 -6.75
CA ILE A 96 0.60 -8.77 -5.38
C ILE A 96 -0.89 -8.60 -5.19
N ALA A 97 -1.42 -9.25 -4.16
CA ALA A 97 -2.75 -8.99 -3.67
C ALA A 97 -2.85 -7.54 -3.15
N THR A 98 -3.93 -6.86 -3.53
CA THR A 98 -4.17 -5.47 -3.16
C THR A 98 -5.63 -5.25 -2.79
N ARG A 99 -5.89 -4.19 -2.03
CA ARG A 99 -7.22 -3.82 -1.55
C ARG A 99 -7.58 -2.42 -2.05
N PHE A 100 -8.82 -2.26 -2.50
CA PHE A 100 -9.39 -0.94 -2.78
C PHE A 100 -9.84 -0.27 -1.47
N ILE A 101 -9.55 1.02 -1.33
CA ILE A 101 -9.85 1.79 -0.14
C ILE A 101 -10.52 3.11 -0.53
N SER A 102 -11.67 3.39 0.07
CA SER A 102 -12.31 4.71 0.05
C SER A 102 -11.83 5.57 1.23
N ARG A 103 -12.06 6.89 1.16
CA ARG A 103 -11.66 7.78 2.27
C ARG A 103 -12.34 7.41 3.58
N LYS A 104 -13.60 6.96 3.51
CA LYS A 104 -14.38 6.49 4.66
C LYS A 104 -13.76 5.23 5.29
N ASP A 105 -13.27 4.31 4.46
CA ASP A 105 -12.63 3.07 4.94
C ASP A 105 -11.30 3.36 5.67
N GLN A 106 -10.57 4.41 5.28
CA GLN A 106 -9.35 4.82 5.99
C GLN A 106 -9.66 5.42 7.35
N GLU A 107 -10.69 6.25 7.45
CA GLU A 107 -11.11 6.81 8.73
C GLU A 107 -11.50 5.70 9.71
N MET A 108 -12.26 4.69 9.25
CA MET A 108 -12.63 3.52 10.08
C MET A 108 -11.43 2.67 10.53
N ALA A 109 -10.41 2.51 9.67
CA ALA A 109 -9.20 1.75 10.03
C ALA A 109 -8.29 2.48 11.03
N ASN A 110 -8.44 3.80 11.15
CA ASN A 110 -7.64 4.65 12.03
C ASN A 110 -8.36 5.00 13.34
N VAL A 111 -9.62 4.60 13.49
CA VAL A 111 -10.27 4.58 14.80
C VAL A 111 -9.65 3.40 15.55
N PRO A 112 -8.95 3.61 16.68
CA PRO A 112 -8.65 2.49 17.57
C PRO A 112 -10.00 1.86 17.86
N SER A 113 -10.14 0.56 17.60
CA SER A 113 -11.41 -0.15 17.73
C SER A 113 -12.12 0.32 19.00
N ALA A 114 -13.42 0.57 18.96
CA ALA A 114 -14.19 0.97 20.15
C ALA A 114 -13.96 -0.01 21.34
N GLN A 115 -13.52 -1.24 21.04
CA GLN A 115 -13.10 -2.26 21.99
C GLN A 115 -11.75 -1.96 22.68
N ALA A 116 -10.80 -1.28 22.05
CA ALA A 116 -9.52 -0.89 22.65
C ALA A 116 -9.66 0.34 23.56
N VAL A 117 -10.48 1.33 23.19
CA VAL A 117 -10.78 2.48 24.06
C VAL A 117 -11.64 2.06 25.26
N ALA A 118 -12.63 1.18 25.08
CA ALA A 118 -13.43 0.66 26.19
C ALA A 118 -12.62 -0.23 27.16
N ALA A 119 -11.63 -0.98 26.67
CA ALA A 119 -10.74 -1.76 27.52
C ALA A 119 -9.79 -0.86 28.34
N ALA A 120 -9.27 0.22 27.74
CA ALA A 120 -8.39 1.17 28.42
C ALA A 120 -9.14 2.03 29.47
N GLU A 121 -10.41 2.39 29.23
CA GLU A 121 -11.22 3.10 30.23
C GLU A 121 -11.62 2.22 31.42
N ALA A 122 -11.70 0.89 31.23
CA ALA A 122 -11.99 -0.05 32.31
C ALA A 122 -10.80 -0.21 33.28
N GLU A 123 -9.55 -0.28 32.78
CA GLU A 123 -8.34 -0.42 33.62
C GLU A 123 -8.06 0.81 34.51
N VAL A 124 -8.45 2.02 34.05
CA VAL A 124 -8.30 3.26 34.85
C VAL A 124 -9.27 3.28 36.04
N SER A 125 -10.40 2.57 35.95
CA SER A 125 -11.40 2.50 37.03
C SER A 125 -11.00 1.56 38.18
N GLU A 126 -10.29 0.48 37.90
CA GLU A 126 -9.88 -0.51 38.92
C GLU A 126 -8.74 0.01 39.82
N THR A 127 -7.89 0.90 39.30
CA THR A 127 -6.74 1.44 40.06
C THR A 127 -7.16 2.53 41.06
N THR A 128 -8.31 3.19 40.86
CA THR A 128 -8.76 4.29 41.74
C THR A 128 -9.47 3.76 43.00
N THR A 129 -9.95 2.51 42.98
CA THR A 129 -10.62 1.90 44.14
C THR A 129 -9.68 1.25 45.14
N GLU A 130 -8.46 0.88 44.76
CA GLU A 130 -7.48 0.29 45.70
C GLU A 130 -6.77 1.33 46.57
N THR A 131 -6.66 2.59 46.13
CA THR A 131 -6.03 3.66 46.92
C THR A 131 -6.95 4.33 47.94
N ALA A 132 -8.25 3.99 47.96
CA ALA A 132 -9.25 4.60 48.86
C ALA A 132 -9.58 3.75 50.11
N SER A 133 -8.91 2.60 50.29
CA SER A 133 -9.12 1.68 51.41
C SER A 133 -7.89 1.50 52.33
N GLU A 134 -6.86 2.32 52.15
CA GLU A 134 -5.72 2.45 53.08
C GLU A 134 -5.77 3.81 53.80
N GLU A 135 -6.83 4.06 54.57
CA GLU A 135 -6.85 4.98 55.73
C GLU A 135 -7.64 4.37 56.89
#